data_AF-G0P9W2-F1
#
_entry.id   AF-G0P9W2-F1
#
_cell.length_a   1.000
_cell.length_b   1.000
_cell.length_c   1.000
_cell.angle_alpha   90.00
_cell.angle_beta   90.00
_cell.angle_gamma   90.00
#
_symmetry.space_group_name_H-M   'P 1'
#
loop_
_entity.id
_entity.type
_entity.pdbx_description
1 polymer ?
#
loop_
_entity_poly.entity_id
_entity_poly.type
_entity_poly.pdbx_seq_one_letter_code
_entity_poly.pdbx_strand_id
1 'polypeptide(L)'
;MTTPPNTTEQTDDEASGSAELPKLELWRIIPDPSKVIEAFYLEGNYYHNEKNLQELSILAKTAPKNVRDTLSRLRKKDEKAGNYVPPPPRHKNDYSEEQRNILLDAFEKSNSIDADGAKELAETIGLTPRQVSNWFCHQRRKLDGRLAERCKERRARIKQEKIKNGTLRTSIFCPEALELLESEFQKTQKSDDGEGNSVVVPYDMLVEKLGMERKQIRDWFSKRKLRGKPKNGLT
;
A
#
# COMPACT_ATOMS: atom_id res chain seq x y z
N MET A 1 66.33 -6.56 -24.36
CA MET A 1 65.73 -7.80 -24.89
C MET A 1 65.70 -8.82 -23.77
N THR A 2 64.51 -9.38 -23.51
CA THR A 2 64.28 -10.71 -22.90
C THR A 2 64.41 -10.88 -21.38
N THR A 3 63.25 -10.77 -20.71
CA THR A 3 62.69 -11.49 -19.53
C THR A 3 63.56 -12.30 -18.55
N PRO A 4 63.24 -12.24 -17.24
CA PRO A 4 63.46 -13.32 -16.27
C PRO A 4 62.22 -14.25 -16.10
N PRO A 5 62.39 -15.54 -15.71
CA PRO A 5 61.34 -16.41 -15.14
C PRO A 5 61.38 -16.33 -13.60
N ASN A 6 60.28 -16.16 -12.86
CA ASN A 6 59.09 -17.01 -12.58
C ASN A 6 59.20 -17.72 -11.21
N THR A 7 58.12 -17.56 -10.42
CA THR A 7 57.63 -18.39 -9.28
C THR A 7 58.44 -18.30 -7.97
N THR A 8 57.87 -18.09 -6.77
CA THR A 8 56.57 -18.56 -6.26
C THR A 8 56.04 -17.64 -5.14
N GLU A 9 54.76 -17.32 -5.25
CA GLU A 9 53.88 -16.73 -4.23
C GLU A 9 53.59 -17.73 -3.09
N GLN A 10 53.50 -17.23 -1.86
CA GLN A 10 52.64 -17.83 -0.83
C GLN A 10 52.27 -16.73 0.17
N THR A 11 51.11 -16.12 -0.05
CA THR A 11 50.35 -15.38 0.97
C THR A 11 48.92 -15.84 0.87
N ASP A 12 48.46 -16.45 1.95
CA ASP A 12 47.12 -17.00 2.12
C ASP A 12 46.07 -15.88 2.09
N ASP A 13 45.20 -15.94 1.08
CA ASP A 13 43.92 -15.21 1.08
C ASP A 13 42.88 -16.03 1.86
N GLU A 14 42.58 -15.59 3.08
CA GLU A 14 41.36 -15.96 3.80
C GLU A 14 40.14 -15.34 3.08
N ALA A 15 39.66 -16.04 2.05
CA ALA A 15 38.34 -15.79 1.48
C ALA A 15 37.27 -16.33 2.45
N SER A 16 36.71 -15.42 3.26
CA SER A 16 35.45 -15.64 3.98
C SER A 16 34.28 -15.69 2.99
N GLY A 17 34.19 -16.82 2.29
CA GLY A 17 33.07 -17.19 1.44
C GLY A 17 31.95 -17.75 2.31
N SER A 18 30.97 -16.91 2.63
CA SER A 18 29.69 -17.35 3.19
C SER A 18 29.02 -18.31 2.20
N ALA A 19 29.14 -19.61 2.45
CA ALA A 19 28.46 -20.66 1.70
C ALA A 19 26.94 -20.55 1.93
N GLU A 20 26.22 -19.93 0.99
CA GLU A 20 24.76 -20.01 0.92
C GLU A 20 24.37 -21.47 0.61
N LEU A 21 23.77 -22.15 1.59
CA LEU A 21 23.17 -23.46 1.39
C LEU A 21 22.11 -23.40 0.27
N PRO A 22 21.99 -24.43 -0.59
CA PRO A 22 20.99 -24.43 -1.64
C PRO A 22 19.59 -24.32 -1.02
N LYS A 23 18.88 -23.21 -1.29
CA LYS A 23 17.47 -23.07 -0.89
C LYS A 23 16.69 -24.22 -1.52
N LEU A 24 16.24 -25.17 -0.70
CA LEU A 24 15.38 -26.25 -1.13
C LEU A 24 14.05 -25.62 -1.55
N GLU A 25 13.78 -25.56 -2.86
CA GLU A 25 12.54 -25.02 -3.44
C GLU A 25 11.35 -26.00 -3.24
N LEU A 26 11.07 -26.34 -1.98
CA LEU A 26 10.09 -27.35 -1.58
C LEU A 26 8.67 -26.98 -2.03
N TRP A 27 8.37 -25.68 -2.16
CA TRP A 27 7.10 -25.16 -2.69
C TRP A 27 6.75 -25.69 -4.08
N ARG A 28 7.72 -26.14 -4.89
CA ARG A 28 7.47 -26.74 -6.21
C ARG A 28 6.94 -28.17 -6.13
N ILE A 29 7.20 -28.86 -5.02
CA ILE A 29 6.92 -30.30 -4.84
C ILE A 29 5.59 -30.51 -4.08
N ILE A 30 4.96 -29.43 -3.60
CA ILE A 30 3.77 -29.53 -2.76
C ILE A 30 2.57 -30.02 -3.58
N PRO A 31 1.92 -31.12 -3.14
CA PRO A 31 0.79 -31.69 -3.85
C PRO A 31 -0.51 -30.89 -3.66
N ASP A 32 -0.64 -30.12 -2.57
CA ASP A 32 -1.82 -29.29 -2.28
C ASP A 32 -1.65 -27.87 -2.86
N PRO A 33 -2.41 -27.49 -3.90
CA PRO A 33 -2.33 -26.17 -4.53
C PRO A 33 -2.57 -25.02 -3.54
N SER A 34 -3.36 -25.24 -2.49
CA SER A 34 -3.73 -24.21 -1.51
C SER A 34 -2.54 -23.78 -0.65
N LYS A 35 -1.57 -24.69 -0.45
CA LYS A 35 -0.42 -24.51 0.44
C LYS A 35 0.85 -24.09 -0.26
N VAL A 36 0.89 -24.16 -1.59
CA VAL A 36 2.07 -23.78 -2.40
C VAL A 36 2.57 -22.36 -2.06
N ILE A 37 1.66 -21.39 -1.97
CA ILE A 37 2.03 -19.99 -1.69
C ILE A 37 2.51 -19.80 -0.25
N GLU A 38 1.91 -20.54 0.70
CA GLU A 38 2.31 -20.49 2.10
C GLU A 38 3.70 -21.10 2.31
N ALA A 39 3.98 -22.23 1.66
CA ALA A 39 5.30 -22.83 1.72
C ALA A 39 6.39 -21.98 1.06
N PHE A 40 6.09 -21.37 -0.09
CA PHE A 40 7.00 -20.39 -0.70
C PHE A 40 7.36 -19.28 0.28
N TYR A 41 6.39 -18.79 1.04
CA TYR A 41 6.60 -17.78 2.07
C TYR A 41 7.42 -18.30 3.26
N LEU A 42 7.13 -19.50 3.76
CA LEU A 42 7.84 -20.14 4.89
C LEU A 42 9.32 -20.43 4.58
N GLU A 43 9.66 -20.66 3.31
CA GLU A 43 11.06 -20.77 2.84
C GLU A 43 11.81 -19.43 2.84
N GLY A 44 11.21 -18.36 3.37
CA GLY A 44 11.80 -17.02 3.42
C GLY A 44 11.72 -16.27 2.10
N ASN A 45 10.89 -16.73 1.15
CA ASN A 45 10.61 -15.98 -0.08
C ASN A 45 9.45 -15.01 0.14
N TYR A 46 9.73 -13.94 0.88
CA TYR A 46 8.73 -12.92 1.22
C TYR A 46 8.19 -12.16 0.01
N TYR A 47 8.95 -12.09 -1.09
CA TYR A 47 8.64 -11.31 -2.29
C TYR A 47 8.74 -12.17 -3.54
N HIS A 48 7.79 -11.96 -4.47
CA HIS A 48 7.78 -12.61 -5.78
C HIS A 48 8.56 -11.77 -6.80
N ASN A 49 9.27 -12.43 -7.71
CA ASN A 49 9.68 -11.86 -8.99
C ASN A 49 8.70 -12.29 -10.08
N GLU A 50 8.83 -11.77 -11.30
CA GLU A 50 7.89 -12.09 -12.38
C GLU A 50 7.87 -13.60 -12.71
N LYS A 51 9.04 -14.26 -12.68
CA LYS A 51 9.17 -15.69 -12.98
C LYS A 51 8.45 -16.57 -11.95
N ASN A 52 8.78 -16.40 -10.67
CA ASN A 52 8.21 -17.18 -9.57
C ASN A 52 6.71 -16.88 -9.41
N LEU A 53 6.27 -15.66 -9.72
CA LEU A 53 4.86 -15.31 -9.65
C LEU A 53 4.01 -16.12 -10.63
N GLN A 54 4.46 -16.25 -11.89
CA GLN A 54 3.74 -17.04 -12.89
C GLN A 54 3.73 -18.52 -12.50
N GLU A 55 4.86 -19.01 -11.98
CA GLU A 55 4.96 -20.40 -11.57
C GLU A 55 4.07 -20.74 -10.35
N LEU A 56 4.06 -19.87 -9.33
CA LEU A 56 3.15 -19.97 -8.19
C LEU A 56 1.69 -19.93 -8.63
N SER A 57 1.37 -19.11 -9.62
CA SER A 57 0.02 -19.02 -10.19
C SER A 57 -0.42 -20.35 -10.82
N ILE A 58 0.48 -21.01 -11.55
CA ILE A 58 0.22 -22.31 -12.17
C ILE A 58 0.06 -23.40 -11.10
N LEU A 59 1.02 -23.51 -10.18
CA LEU A 59 1.02 -24.56 -9.14
C LEU A 59 -0.14 -24.40 -8.16
N ALA A 60 -0.45 -23.17 -7.73
CA ALA A 60 -1.56 -22.89 -6.84
C ALA A 60 -2.92 -22.79 -7.55
N LYS A 61 -2.97 -23.00 -8.88
CA LYS A 61 -4.18 -22.95 -9.71
C LYS A 61 -5.01 -21.68 -9.48
N THR A 62 -4.33 -20.54 -9.38
CA THR A 62 -4.97 -19.25 -9.05
C THR A 62 -4.39 -18.12 -9.89
N ALA A 63 -5.10 -17.01 -10.02
CA ALA A 63 -4.60 -15.87 -10.79
C ALA A 63 -3.34 -15.27 -10.13
N PRO A 64 -2.38 -14.71 -10.90
CA PRO A 64 -1.18 -14.08 -10.36
C PRO A 64 -1.50 -12.98 -9.35
N LYS A 65 -2.61 -12.26 -9.54
CA LYS A 65 -3.09 -11.27 -8.57
C LYS A 65 -3.37 -11.87 -7.20
N ASN A 66 -4.00 -13.04 -7.13
CA ASN A 66 -4.32 -13.70 -5.86
C ASN A 66 -3.06 -14.18 -5.14
N VAL A 67 -2.01 -14.58 -5.88
CA VAL A 67 -0.69 -14.87 -5.31
C VAL A 67 -0.11 -13.62 -4.64
N ARG A 68 -0.08 -12.48 -5.36
CA ARG A 68 0.38 -11.19 -4.80
C ARG A 68 -0.40 -10.79 -3.55
N ASP A 69 -1.73 -10.91 -3.59
CA ASP A 69 -2.61 -10.57 -2.48
C ASP A 69 -2.41 -11.51 -1.28
N THR A 70 -2.18 -12.80 -1.52
CA THR A 70 -1.95 -13.80 -0.47
C THR A 70 -0.60 -13.57 0.22
N LEU A 71 0.48 -13.40 -0.53
CA LEU A 71 1.79 -13.03 0.04
C LEU A 71 1.72 -11.72 0.83
N SER A 72 0.93 -10.74 0.35
CA SER A 72 0.71 -9.48 1.07
C SER A 72 -0.03 -9.66 2.39
N ARG A 73 -1.00 -10.59 2.46
CA ARG A 73 -1.70 -10.92 3.69
C ARG A 73 -0.79 -11.65 4.69
N LEU A 74 0.04 -12.58 4.22
CA LEU A 74 1.01 -13.29 5.06
C LEU A 74 2.01 -12.33 5.70
N ARG A 75 2.62 -11.43 4.91
CA ARG A 75 3.50 -10.37 5.43
C ARG A 75 2.85 -9.53 6.52
N LYS A 76 1.63 -9.04 6.28
CA LYS A 76 0.90 -8.23 7.29
C LYS A 76 0.55 -9.01 8.55
N LYS A 77 0.25 -10.31 8.42
CA LYS A 77 -0.03 -11.19 9.55
C LYS A 77 1.21 -11.32 10.42
N ASP A 78 2.37 -11.52 9.80
CA ASP A 78 3.66 -11.67 10.47
C ASP A 78 4.15 -10.37 11.09
N GLU A 79 4.05 -9.24 10.39
CA GLU A 79 4.30 -7.90 10.92
C GLU A 79 3.45 -7.64 12.18
N LYS A 80 2.16 -8.01 12.15
CA LYS A 80 1.26 -7.86 13.30
C LYS A 80 1.61 -8.79 14.46
N ALA A 81 2.16 -9.98 14.17
CA ALA A 81 2.64 -10.92 15.16
C ALA A 81 4.00 -10.53 15.76
N GLY A 82 4.66 -9.49 15.21
CA GLY A 82 6.01 -9.08 15.60
C GLY A 82 7.12 -9.90 14.95
N ASN A 83 6.79 -10.75 13.97
CA ASN A 83 7.77 -11.51 13.20
C ASN A 83 8.50 -10.58 12.23
N TYR A 84 9.78 -10.85 11.99
CA TYR A 84 10.57 -10.09 11.05
C TYR A 84 10.11 -10.34 9.61
N VAL A 85 9.71 -9.27 8.93
CA VAL A 85 9.46 -9.27 7.48
C VAL A 85 10.45 -8.30 6.85
N PRO A 86 11.32 -8.76 5.92
CA PRO A 86 12.25 -7.86 5.27
C PRO A 86 11.50 -6.79 4.48
N PRO A 87 12.05 -5.57 4.32
CA PRO A 87 11.41 -4.54 3.50
C PRO A 87 11.31 -4.98 2.03
N PRO A 88 10.33 -4.48 1.27
CA PRO A 88 10.19 -4.81 -0.13
C PRO A 88 11.45 -4.41 -0.91
N PRO A 89 11.94 -5.29 -1.80
CA PRO A 89 13.03 -4.95 -2.70
C PRO A 89 12.71 -3.64 -3.42
N ARG A 90 13.58 -2.64 -3.27
CA ARG A 90 13.41 -1.36 -3.94
C ARG A 90 13.39 -1.60 -5.44
N HIS A 91 12.41 -1.04 -6.14
CA HIS A 91 12.45 -1.06 -7.58
C HIS A 91 13.63 -0.18 -8.03
N LYS A 92 14.26 -0.51 -9.18
CA LYS A 92 15.39 0.29 -9.73
C LYS A 92 15.07 1.78 -9.92
N ASN A 93 13.79 2.14 -9.92
CA ASN A 93 13.31 3.51 -10.09
C ASN A 93 12.84 4.17 -8.78
N ASP A 94 12.99 3.48 -7.63
CA ASP A 94 12.66 4.05 -6.33
C ASP A 94 13.85 4.84 -5.79
N TYR A 95 13.63 6.14 -5.58
CA TYR A 95 14.60 7.02 -4.93
C TYR A 95 14.75 6.65 -3.45
N SER A 96 15.96 6.75 -2.88
CA SER A 96 16.17 6.66 -1.43
C SER A 96 15.48 7.82 -0.71
N GLU A 97 15.32 7.72 0.61
CA GLU A 97 14.76 8.83 1.39
C GLU A 97 15.65 10.08 1.32
N GLU A 98 16.97 9.90 1.43
CA GLU A 98 17.95 10.98 1.26
C GLU A 98 17.86 11.63 -0.12
N GLN A 99 17.81 10.83 -1.20
CA GLN A 99 17.62 11.34 -2.57
C GLN A 99 16.31 12.12 -2.70
N ARG A 100 15.22 11.64 -2.08
CA ARG A 100 13.94 12.36 -2.08
C ARG A 100 14.02 13.69 -1.36
N ASN A 101 14.67 13.74 -0.20
CA ASN A 101 14.78 14.96 0.58
C ASN A 101 15.57 16.02 -0.19
N ILE A 102 16.70 15.65 -0.79
CA ILE A 102 17.50 16.58 -1.60
C ILE A 102 16.72 17.07 -2.83
N LEU A 103 15.97 16.18 -3.49
CA LEU A 103 15.09 16.55 -4.61
C LEU A 103 13.98 17.50 -4.18
N LEU A 104 13.38 17.29 -2.99
CA LEU A 104 12.34 18.16 -2.43
C LEU A 104 12.91 19.54 -2.07
N ASP A 105 14.05 19.60 -1.39
CA ASP A 105 14.72 20.86 -1.03
C ASP A 105 15.09 21.66 -2.30
N ALA A 106 15.59 20.99 -3.34
CA ALA A 106 15.89 21.63 -4.61
C ALA A 106 14.62 22.16 -5.31
N PHE A 107 13.51 21.41 -5.20
CA PHE A 107 12.24 21.79 -5.78
C PHE A 107 11.57 22.96 -5.05
N GLU A 108 11.68 23.01 -3.73
CA GLU A 108 11.19 24.13 -2.92
C GLU A 108 11.91 25.43 -3.26
N LYS A 109 13.23 25.36 -3.52
CA LYS A 109 14.02 26.49 -4.01
C LYS A 109 13.63 26.90 -5.43
N SER A 110 13.38 25.94 -6.32
CA SER A 110 12.92 26.20 -7.67
C SER A 110 12.06 25.05 -8.21
N ASN A 111 10.80 25.35 -8.56
CA ASN A 111 9.88 24.37 -9.14
C ASN A 111 10.27 23.91 -10.56
N SER A 112 11.28 24.54 -11.16
CA SER A 112 11.84 24.18 -12.46
C SER A 112 13.35 23.98 -12.35
N ILE A 113 13.85 23.04 -13.12
CA ILE A 113 15.28 22.75 -13.23
C ILE A 113 15.66 22.80 -14.70
N ASP A 114 16.76 23.47 -15.00
CA ASP A 114 17.38 23.51 -16.31
C ASP A 114 18.26 22.28 -16.53
N ALA A 115 18.85 22.16 -17.72
CA ALA A 115 19.66 20.99 -18.07
C ALA A 115 20.93 20.91 -17.22
N ASP A 116 21.58 22.05 -16.98
CA ASP A 116 22.84 22.12 -16.23
C ASP A 116 22.59 21.86 -14.74
N GLY A 117 21.58 22.50 -14.12
CA GLY A 117 21.20 22.21 -12.74
C GLY A 117 20.72 20.77 -12.55
N ALA A 118 20.05 20.18 -13.54
CA ALA A 118 19.66 18.77 -13.48
C ALA A 118 20.86 17.83 -13.52
N LYS A 119 21.93 18.21 -14.23
CA LYS A 119 23.17 17.46 -14.29
C LYS A 119 23.94 17.54 -12.97
N GLU A 120 24.11 18.75 -12.42
CA GLU A 120 24.78 18.96 -11.12
C GLU A 120 24.06 18.22 -9.98
N LEU A 121 22.73 18.33 -9.95
CA LEU A 121 21.92 17.67 -8.94
C LEU A 121 22.00 16.14 -9.09
N ALA A 122 21.97 15.63 -10.32
CA ALA A 122 22.09 14.21 -10.61
C ALA A 122 23.44 13.63 -10.17
N GLU A 123 24.54 14.35 -10.40
CA GLU A 123 25.88 13.96 -9.96
C GLU A 123 25.98 13.91 -8.43
N THR A 124 25.36 14.87 -7.73
CA THR A 124 25.36 14.94 -6.27
C THR A 124 24.65 13.75 -5.62
N ILE A 125 23.54 13.28 -6.19
CA ILE A 125 22.68 12.25 -5.57
C ILE A 125 22.76 10.88 -6.25
N GLY A 126 23.70 10.70 -7.19
CA GLY A 126 23.93 9.44 -7.90
C GLY A 126 22.74 9.01 -8.78
N LEU A 127 22.07 9.96 -9.42
CA LEU A 127 20.99 9.72 -10.37
C LEU A 127 21.41 10.11 -11.79
N THR A 128 20.56 9.79 -12.76
CA THR A 128 20.71 10.31 -14.13
C THR A 128 20.01 11.67 -14.26
N PRO A 129 20.52 12.60 -15.10
CA PRO A 129 19.85 13.87 -15.34
C PRO A 129 18.39 13.69 -15.81
N ARG A 130 18.14 12.64 -16.60
CA ARG A 130 16.79 12.27 -17.05
C ARG A 130 15.85 11.90 -15.88
N GLN A 131 16.33 11.17 -14.87
CA GLN A 131 15.55 10.83 -13.69
C GLN A 131 15.18 12.10 -12.91
N VAL A 132 16.13 13.02 -12.74
CA VAL A 132 15.91 14.31 -12.07
C VAL A 132 14.87 15.15 -12.84
N SER A 133 15.05 15.37 -14.15
CA SER A 133 14.09 16.14 -14.96
C SER A 133 12.69 15.52 -14.94
N ASN A 134 12.59 14.19 -15.03
CA ASN A 134 11.32 13.48 -14.95
C ASN A 134 10.67 13.64 -13.56
N TRP A 135 11.46 13.57 -12.49
CA TRP A 135 10.97 13.76 -11.14
C TRP A 135 10.40 15.18 -10.97
N PHE A 136 11.11 16.22 -11.42
CA PHE A 136 10.62 17.61 -11.40
C PHE A 136 9.32 17.77 -12.20
N CYS A 137 9.24 17.15 -13.39
CA CYS A 137 8.02 17.15 -14.19
C CYS A 137 6.84 16.47 -13.46
N HIS A 138 7.09 15.34 -12.79
CA HIS A 138 6.10 14.64 -11.99
C HIS A 138 5.65 15.46 -10.77
N GLN A 139 6.56 16.18 -10.10
CA GLN A 139 6.20 17.04 -8.98
C GLN A 139 5.36 18.23 -9.41
N ARG A 140 5.70 18.91 -10.51
CA ARG A 140 4.84 19.96 -11.08
C ARG A 140 3.45 19.44 -11.42
N ARG A 141 3.36 18.25 -12.02
CA ARG A 141 2.07 17.61 -12.33
C ARG A 141 1.24 17.28 -11.08
N LYS A 142 1.88 17.01 -9.94
CA LYS A 142 1.19 16.83 -8.65
C LYS A 142 0.68 18.17 -8.11
N LEU A 143 1.50 19.22 -8.15
CA LEU A 143 1.11 20.58 -7.74
C LEU A 143 -0.05 21.13 -8.58
N ASP A 144 -0.04 20.90 -9.88
CA ASP A 144 -1.06 21.39 -10.81
C ASP A 144 -2.49 20.94 -10.48
N GLY A 145 -2.68 19.90 -9.64
CA GLY A 145 -3.99 19.41 -9.19
C GLY A 145 -4.85 18.75 -10.29
N ARG A 146 -4.60 19.04 -11.57
CA ARG A 146 -5.32 18.52 -12.75
C ARG A 146 -5.31 16.99 -12.82
N LEU A 147 -4.29 16.33 -12.27
CA LEU A 147 -4.23 14.87 -12.19
C LEU A 147 -5.18 14.33 -11.12
N ALA A 148 -5.28 15.01 -9.97
CA ALA A 148 -6.21 14.66 -8.90
C ALA A 148 -7.66 14.89 -9.34
N GLU A 149 -7.95 16.02 -10.00
CA GLU A 149 -9.28 16.31 -10.56
C GLU A 149 -9.66 15.31 -11.65
N ARG A 150 -8.78 15.01 -12.62
CA ARG A 150 -9.05 13.95 -13.62
C ARG A 150 -9.28 12.58 -12.98
N CYS A 151 -8.57 12.25 -11.90
CA CYS A 151 -8.82 11.02 -11.15
C CYS A 151 -10.19 11.03 -10.46
N LYS A 152 -10.59 12.16 -9.88
CA LYS A 152 -11.89 12.36 -9.24
C LYS A 152 -13.03 12.25 -10.24
N GLU A 153 -12.91 12.93 -11.38
CA GLU A 153 -13.84 12.84 -12.51
C GLU A 153 -13.96 11.41 -13.04
N ARG A 154 -12.84 10.71 -13.26
CA ARG A 154 -12.84 9.31 -13.70
C ARG A 154 -13.58 8.42 -12.69
N ARG A 155 -13.35 8.60 -11.39
CA ARG A 155 -14.06 7.84 -10.34
C ARG A 155 -15.55 8.16 -10.34
N ALA A 156 -15.93 9.42 -10.52
CA ALA A 156 -17.33 9.83 -10.62
C ALA A 156 -18.02 9.19 -11.84
N ARG A 157 -17.37 9.18 -13.00
CA ARG A 157 -17.88 8.52 -14.22
C ARG A 157 -18.07 7.02 -14.01
N ILE A 158 -17.07 6.32 -13.47
CA ILE A 158 -17.19 4.88 -13.16
C ILE A 158 -18.33 4.63 -12.17
N LYS A 159 -18.51 5.51 -11.17
CA LYS A 159 -19.62 5.40 -10.22
C LYS A 159 -20.96 5.54 -10.94
N GLN A 160 -21.11 6.53 -11.83
CA GLN A 160 -22.31 6.73 -12.64
C GLN A 160 -22.59 5.55 -13.57
N GLU A 161 -21.57 5.02 -14.27
CA GLU A 161 -21.71 3.83 -15.12
C GLU A 161 -22.18 2.62 -14.30
N LYS A 162 -21.60 2.40 -13.12
CA LYS A 162 -22.04 1.31 -12.24
C LYS A 162 -23.47 1.50 -11.73
N ILE A 163 -23.92 2.74 -11.51
CA ILE A 163 -25.32 3.05 -11.18
C ILE A 163 -26.23 2.73 -12.37
N LYS A 164 -25.88 3.23 -13.57
CA LYS A 164 -26.63 2.98 -14.82
C LYS A 164 -26.77 1.49 -15.11
N ASN A 165 -25.70 0.72 -14.88
CA ASN A 165 -25.67 -0.72 -15.11
C ASN A 165 -26.23 -1.54 -13.94
N GLY A 166 -26.81 -0.90 -12.91
CA GLY A 166 -27.35 -1.58 -11.71
C GLY A 166 -26.33 -2.38 -10.91
N THR A 167 -25.04 -2.25 -11.20
CA THR A 167 -23.96 -3.03 -10.57
C THR A 167 -23.47 -2.37 -9.27
N LEU A 168 -23.71 -1.06 -9.11
CA LEU A 168 -23.44 -0.39 -7.84
C LEU A 168 -24.56 -0.69 -6.87
N ARG A 169 -24.25 -1.33 -5.73
CA ARG A 169 -25.17 -1.34 -4.59
C ARG A 169 -25.38 0.10 -4.13
N THR A 170 -26.59 0.61 -4.31
CA THR A 170 -27.02 1.87 -3.72
C THR A 170 -26.98 1.73 -2.19
N SER A 171 -26.86 2.86 -1.49
CA SER A 171 -27.00 2.87 -0.03
C SER A 171 -28.30 2.16 0.34
N ILE A 172 -28.23 1.21 1.27
CA ILE A 172 -29.41 0.51 1.80
C ILE A 172 -30.32 1.50 2.55
N PHE A 173 -29.76 2.62 2.99
CA PHE A 173 -30.49 3.73 3.59
C PHE A 173 -30.97 4.69 2.50
N CYS A 174 -32.27 4.94 2.45
CA CYS A 174 -32.86 6.03 1.66
C CYS A 174 -32.47 7.40 2.25
N PRO A 175 -32.61 8.51 1.50
CA PRO A 175 -32.26 9.84 1.98
C PRO A 175 -32.97 10.23 3.29
N GLU A 176 -34.27 9.95 3.40
CA GLU A 176 -35.06 10.19 4.61
C GLU A 176 -34.55 9.41 5.82
N ALA A 177 -34.18 8.13 5.62
CA ALA A 177 -33.56 7.32 6.66
C ALA A 177 -32.22 7.89 7.11
N LEU A 178 -31.40 8.43 6.20
CA LEU A 178 -30.13 9.06 6.53
C LEU A 178 -30.32 10.35 7.34
N GLU A 179 -31.32 11.16 7.01
CA GLU A 179 -31.65 12.37 7.76
C GLU A 179 -32.11 12.05 9.19
N LEU A 180 -32.97 11.04 9.35
CA LEU A 180 -33.41 10.59 10.68
C LEU A 180 -32.25 10.08 11.52
N LEU A 181 -31.39 9.22 10.94
CA LEU A 181 -30.22 8.67 11.63
C LEU A 181 -29.21 9.75 12.01
N GLU A 182 -29.00 10.76 11.16
CA GLU A 182 -28.12 11.88 11.46
C GLU A 182 -28.70 12.79 12.55
N SER A 183 -30.01 13.05 12.55
CA SER A 183 -30.69 13.79 13.60
C SER A 183 -30.55 13.12 14.97
N GLU A 184 -30.82 11.81 15.04
CA GLU A 184 -30.64 11.03 16.28
C GLU A 184 -29.18 10.97 16.71
N PHE A 185 -28.23 10.88 15.78
CA PHE A 185 -26.81 10.94 16.09
C PHE A 185 -26.40 12.28 16.73
N GLN A 186 -26.86 13.41 16.19
CA GLN A 186 -26.58 14.72 16.75
C GLN A 186 -27.17 14.88 18.16
N LYS A 187 -28.37 14.34 18.42
CA LYS A 187 -28.97 14.32 19.76
C LYS A 187 -28.09 13.55 20.75
N THR A 188 -27.58 12.39 20.34
CA THR A 188 -26.68 11.59 21.20
C THR A 188 -25.33 12.25 21.48
N GLN A 189 -24.88 13.19 20.63
CA GLN A 189 -23.64 13.95 20.87
C GLN A 189 -23.84 15.13 21.82
N LYS A 190 -24.97 15.85 21.72
CA LYS A 190 -25.27 17.05 22.52
C LYS A 190 -25.60 16.76 23.99
N SER A 191 -25.66 15.48 24.38
CA SER A 191 -25.98 15.06 25.74
C SER A 191 -24.79 14.45 26.48
N ASP A 192 -23.60 14.45 25.86
CA ASP A 192 -22.34 13.94 26.43
C ASP A 192 -21.54 15.04 27.19
N ASP A 193 -22.23 16.12 27.61
CA ASP A 193 -21.65 17.33 28.21
C ASP A 193 -21.47 17.25 29.75
N GLY A 194 -21.24 16.06 30.32
CA GLY A 194 -20.63 15.93 31.65
C GLY A 194 -21.46 15.37 32.80
N GLU A 195 -22.73 14.99 32.60
CA GLU A 195 -23.41 14.06 33.51
C GLU A 195 -23.41 12.69 32.84
N GLY A 196 -22.83 11.67 33.49
CA GLY A 196 -22.54 10.34 32.93
C GLY A 196 -23.73 9.47 32.49
N ASN A 197 -24.82 10.08 32.02
CA ASN A 197 -25.97 9.39 31.44
C ASN A 197 -25.78 9.31 29.92
N SER A 198 -25.11 8.25 29.46
CA SER A 198 -24.95 7.99 28.03
C SER A 198 -26.32 7.86 27.38
N VAL A 199 -26.72 8.83 26.55
CA VAL A 199 -27.99 8.75 25.81
C VAL A 199 -27.92 7.55 24.88
N VAL A 200 -28.62 6.50 25.29
CA VAL A 200 -28.73 5.25 24.53
C VAL A 200 -29.51 5.56 23.26
N VAL A 201 -28.90 5.28 22.11
CA VAL A 201 -29.56 5.41 20.81
C VAL A 201 -30.84 4.57 20.84
N PRO A 202 -32.03 5.16 20.58
CA PRO A 202 -33.31 4.44 20.65
C PRO A 202 -33.49 3.54 19.42
N TYR A 203 -32.79 2.41 19.42
CA TYR A 203 -32.73 1.49 18.28
C TYR A 203 -34.11 0.93 17.91
N ASP A 204 -34.99 0.70 18.88
CA ASP A 204 -36.34 0.16 18.64
C ASP A 204 -37.21 1.11 17.82
N MET A 205 -37.25 2.39 18.22
CA MET A 205 -37.97 3.43 17.48
C MET A 205 -37.43 3.60 16.05
N LEU A 206 -36.12 3.48 15.87
CA LEU A 206 -35.49 3.57 14.55
C LEU A 206 -35.78 2.34 13.67
N VAL A 207 -35.87 1.14 14.25
CA VAL A 207 -36.26 -0.08 13.53
C VAL A 207 -37.71 0.04 13.07
N GLU A 208 -38.61 0.51 13.93
CA GLU A 208 -40.03 0.69 13.61
C GLU A 208 -40.25 1.74 12.52
N LYS A 209 -39.58 2.91 12.63
CA LYS A 209 -39.75 3.99 11.65
C LYS A 209 -39.13 3.70 10.29
N LEU A 210 -37.97 3.03 10.27
CA LEU A 210 -37.22 2.83 9.04
C LEU A 210 -37.51 1.47 8.39
N GLY A 211 -38.15 0.54 9.10
CA GLY A 211 -38.35 -0.84 8.64
C GLY A 211 -37.03 -1.57 8.37
N MET A 212 -35.94 -1.14 9.00
CA MET A 212 -34.58 -1.64 8.77
C MET A 212 -34.13 -2.57 9.90
N GLU A 213 -33.22 -3.49 9.58
CA GLU A 213 -32.68 -4.39 10.59
C GLU A 213 -31.85 -3.59 11.62
N ARG A 214 -32.04 -3.87 12.92
CA ARG A 214 -31.28 -3.24 14.02
C ARG A 214 -29.77 -3.27 13.79
N LYS A 215 -29.25 -4.36 13.21
CA LYS A 215 -27.83 -4.51 12.86
C LYS A 215 -27.37 -3.44 11.87
N GLN A 216 -28.16 -3.16 10.83
CA GLN A 216 -27.83 -2.15 9.82
C GLN A 216 -27.75 -0.75 10.45
N ILE A 217 -28.74 -0.43 11.29
CA ILE A 217 -28.79 0.84 12.05
C ILE A 217 -27.56 0.94 12.96
N ARG A 218 -27.26 -0.10 13.75
CA ARG A 218 -26.08 -0.12 14.63
C ARG A 218 -24.75 0.03 13.85
N ASP A 219 -24.62 -0.66 12.72
CA ASP A 219 -23.43 -0.57 11.86
C ASP A 219 -23.28 0.84 11.28
N TRP A 220 -24.38 1.52 10.96
CA TRP A 220 -24.38 2.91 10.51
C TRP A 220 -23.84 3.83 11.61
N PHE A 221 -24.38 3.77 12.84
CA PHE A 221 -23.90 4.57 13.97
C PHE A 221 -22.43 4.30 14.29
N SER A 222 -22.02 3.03 14.25
CA SER A 222 -20.62 2.62 14.49
C SER A 222 -19.67 3.23 13.45
N LYS A 223 -20.03 3.14 12.16
CA LYS A 223 -19.24 3.73 11.07
C LYS A 223 -19.25 5.25 11.12
N ARG A 224 -20.35 5.87 11.55
CA ARG A 224 -20.48 7.33 11.69
C ARG A 224 -19.59 7.87 12.81
N LYS A 225 -19.53 7.18 13.96
CA LYS A 225 -18.60 7.48 15.07
C LYS A 225 -17.13 7.39 14.63
N LEU A 226 -16.78 6.37 13.84
CA LEU A 226 -15.41 6.21 13.30
C LEU A 226 -15.00 7.33 12.32
N ARG A 227 -15.96 7.93 11.60
CA ARG A 227 -15.71 9.05 10.68
C ARG A 227 -15.55 10.40 11.40
N GLY A 228 -16.13 10.55 12.60
CA GLY A 228 -16.07 11.77 13.40
C GLY A 228 -14.88 11.84 14.36
N LYS A 229 -14.20 10.72 14.64
CA LYS A 229 -12.94 10.76 15.41
C LYS A 229 -11.84 11.37 14.54
N PRO A 230 -11.10 12.39 15.00
CA PRO A 230 -9.87 12.79 14.35
C PRO A 230 -8.97 11.55 14.28
N LYS A 231 -8.33 11.34 13.13
CA LYS A 231 -7.34 10.27 12.96
C LYS A 231 -6.11 10.64 13.79
N ASN A 232 -6.17 10.42 15.09
CA ASN A 232 -4.98 10.47 15.94
C ASN A 232 -4.17 9.23 15.63
N GLY A 233 -3.08 9.42 14.89
CA GLY A 233 -2.17 8.35 14.50
C GLY A 233 -1.81 8.41 13.02
N LEU A 234 -1.09 9.44 12.61
CA LEU A 234 0.14 9.33 11.84
C LEU A 234 0.95 10.59 12.18
N THR A 235 2.18 10.37 12.62
CA THR A 235 3.26 11.32 12.94
C THR A 235 3.23 12.62 12.14
#